data_AF-A0A3D5FG04-F1
#
_entry.id   AF-A0A3D5FG04-F1
#
_cell.length_a   1.000
_cell.length_b   1.000
_cell.length_c   1.000
_cell.angle_alpha   90.00
_cell.angle_beta   90.00
_cell.angle_gamma   90.00
#
_symmetry.space_group_name_H-M   'P 1'
#
loop_
_entity.id
_entity.type
_entity.pdbx_description
1 polymer ?
#
loop_
_entity_poly.entity_id
_entity_poly.type
_entity_poly.pdbx_seq_one_letter_code
_entity_poly.pdbx_strand_id
1 'polypeptide(L)'
;MGSKAWHMAPRIGSVLLCALTVAFVYLGLYWYFGNAWYAVVGSALIGLLPQFTFIASHLNDDSSAIFSATMLFAALILIYQRRTKLSTIVFLGLSVGLVLVSKLSAWLVLPTAGLAFLLFFRIEKKRWLPCGLILIAMTIIGGGWWLLFNMSHYGIDDFRARNIQREIAPRHKTLKAFQGRGFIAHGIGFYQLGIRNHDNFVGASIKSAIGHLGWLQLRLSPVQYTPYYAVLILAVLYYLMRVLFVSVRCWTGMQEATDTRRFIFETLLAGAIVFQALAYTYRNVYQDIQVQGKYLLPIILPLLVLFLAATRVMGHTF
;
A
#
# COMPACT_ATOMS: atom_id res chain seq x y z
N MET A 1 -20.27 -33.30 12.83
CA MET A 1 -19.65 -31.97 13.09
C MET A 1 -18.51 -31.58 12.11
N GLY A 2 -18.26 -32.32 11.01
CA GLY A 2 -17.07 -32.12 10.16
C GLY A 2 -17.21 -31.24 8.90
N SER A 3 -18.40 -30.90 8.39
CA SER A 3 -18.50 -30.22 7.07
C SER A 3 -18.44 -28.69 7.10
N LYS A 4 -18.89 -28.03 8.18
CA LYS A 4 -18.91 -26.55 8.25
C LYS A 4 -17.52 -25.93 8.44
N ALA A 5 -16.60 -26.63 9.10
CA ALA A 5 -15.24 -26.15 9.35
C ALA A 5 -14.43 -25.96 8.06
N TRP A 6 -14.59 -26.88 7.09
CA TRP A 6 -13.90 -26.80 5.80
C TRP A 6 -14.34 -25.61 4.94
N HIS A 7 -15.58 -25.14 5.09
CA HIS A 7 -16.05 -23.94 4.38
C HIS A 7 -15.55 -22.62 5.00
N MET A 8 -15.17 -22.63 6.28
CA MET A 8 -14.60 -21.47 6.97
C MET A 8 -13.07 -21.40 6.82
N ALA A 9 -12.39 -22.54 6.67
CA ALA A 9 -10.94 -22.63 6.54
C ALA A 9 -10.31 -21.68 5.50
N PRO A 10 -10.87 -21.49 4.30
CA PRO A 10 -10.31 -20.54 3.34
C PRO A 10 -10.46 -19.07 3.78
N ARG A 11 -11.53 -18.73 4.52
CA ARG A 11 -11.76 -17.35 4.99
C ARG A 11 -10.85 -16.97 6.15
N ILE A 12 -10.40 -17.96 6.92
CA ILE A 12 -9.43 -17.76 8.01
C ILE A 12 -8.14 -17.12 7.47
N GLY A 13 -7.71 -17.45 6.25
CA GLY A 13 -6.54 -16.82 5.61
C GLY A 13 -6.66 -15.29 5.54
N SER A 14 -7.75 -14.77 4.98
CA SER A 14 -8.01 -13.32 4.91
C SER A 14 -8.07 -12.68 6.29
N VAL A 15 -8.75 -13.32 7.25
CA VAL A 15 -8.87 -12.83 8.63
C VAL A 15 -7.51 -12.71 9.29
N LEU A 16 -6.66 -13.74 9.18
CA LEU A 16 -5.32 -13.76 9.75
C LEU A 16 -4.43 -12.67 9.13
N LEU A 17 -4.45 -12.52 7.81
CA LEU A 17 -3.67 -11.49 7.11
C LEU A 17 -4.12 -10.07 7.50
N CYS A 18 -5.42 -9.84 7.64
CA CYS A 18 -5.96 -8.58 8.13
C CYS A 18 -5.60 -8.33 9.60
N ALA A 19 -5.69 -9.33 10.48
CA ALA A 19 -5.28 -9.20 11.87
C ALA A 19 -3.78 -8.87 12.00
N LEU A 20 -2.93 -9.55 11.23
CA LEU A 20 -1.50 -9.27 11.16
C LEU A 20 -1.23 -7.88 10.59
N THR A 21 -2.02 -7.41 9.62
CA THR A 21 -1.93 -6.04 9.11
C THR A 21 -2.15 -5.03 10.23
N VAL A 22 -3.19 -5.19 11.05
CA VAL A 22 -3.45 -4.30 12.21
C VAL A 22 -2.26 -4.33 13.18
N ALA A 23 -1.71 -5.52 13.46
CA ALA A 23 -0.52 -5.65 14.31
C ALA A 23 0.71 -4.95 13.72
N PHE A 24 0.96 -5.04 12.40
CA PHE A 24 2.07 -4.35 11.76
C PHE A 24 1.84 -2.85 11.62
N VAL A 25 0.59 -2.38 11.50
CA VAL A 25 0.27 -0.95 11.63
C VAL A 25 0.63 -0.47 13.03
N TYR A 26 0.23 -1.21 14.08
CA TYR A 26 0.60 -0.89 15.45
C TYR A 26 2.12 -0.80 15.61
N LEU A 27 2.85 -1.85 15.20
CA LEU A 27 4.31 -1.90 15.32
C LEU A 27 4.99 -0.80 14.51
N GLY A 28 4.58 -0.58 13.26
CA GLY A 28 5.14 0.45 12.39
C GLY A 28 4.97 1.85 12.97
N LEU A 29 3.77 2.17 13.48
CA LEU A 29 3.47 3.45 14.12
C LEU A 29 4.18 3.60 15.46
N TYR A 30 4.22 2.55 16.28
CA TYR A 30 4.94 2.55 17.56
C TYR A 30 6.44 2.76 17.34
N TRP A 31 7.03 2.08 16.36
CA TRP A 31 8.41 2.30 15.99
C TRP A 31 8.58 3.76 15.55
N TYR A 32 7.82 4.22 14.55
CA TYR A 32 7.98 5.58 14.00
C TYR A 32 7.83 6.71 15.02
N PHE A 33 6.77 6.68 15.85
CA PHE A 33 6.46 7.75 16.79
C PHE A 33 7.07 7.55 18.18
N GLY A 34 7.45 6.34 18.55
CA GLY A 34 7.93 6.01 19.89
C GLY A 34 6.86 6.12 20.99
N ASN A 35 5.58 6.11 20.63
CA ASN A 35 4.48 6.30 21.57
C ASN A 35 3.29 5.40 21.21
N ALA A 36 2.82 4.64 22.21
CA ALA A 36 1.76 3.65 22.07
C ALA A 36 0.40 4.27 21.70
N TRP A 37 0.12 5.51 22.10
CA TRP A 37 -1.13 6.21 21.75
C TRP A 37 -1.33 6.31 20.24
N TYR A 38 -0.32 6.81 19.51
CA TYR A 38 -0.38 6.90 18.05
C TYR A 38 -0.55 5.53 17.39
N ALA A 39 0.09 4.50 17.96
CA ALA A 39 -0.02 3.13 17.47
C ALA A 39 -1.42 2.55 17.67
N VAL A 40 -2.02 2.71 18.86
CA VAL A 40 -3.39 2.28 19.15
C VAL A 40 -4.39 3.00 18.25
N VAL A 41 -4.31 4.33 18.17
CA VAL A 41 -5.23 5.14 17.35
C VAL A 41 -5.15 4.75 15.88
N GLY A 42 -3.95 4.66 15.30
CA GLY A 42 -3.80 4.27 13.89
C GLY A 42 -4.26 2.83 13.61
N SER A 43 -4.03 1.92 14.54
CA SER A 43 -4.48 0.52 14.43
C SER A 43 -5.99 0.39 14.56
N ALA A 44 -6.62 1.19 15.42
CA ALA A 44 -8.06 1.26 15.55
C ALA A 44 -8.69 1.85 14.27
N LEU A 45 -8.10 2.89 13.67
CA LEU A 45 -8.60 3.49 12.44
C LEU A 45 -8.68 2.48 11.29
N ILE A 46 -7.64 1.67 11.08
CA ILE A 46 -7.67 0.60 10.06
C ILE A 46 -8.56 -0.58 10.47
N GLY A 47 -8.52 -1.01 11.73
CA GLY A 47 -9.31 -2.15 12.21
C GLY A 47 -10.83 -1.90 12.13
N LEU A 48 -11.24 -0.65 12.30
CA LEU A 48 -12.63 -0.20 12.20
C LEU A 48 -13.00 0.29 10.80
N LEU A 49 -12.07 0.29 9.83
CA LEU A 49 -12.33 0.73 8.45
C LEU A 49 -13.28 -0.26 7.77
N PRO A 50 -14.50 0.14 7.40
CA PRO A 50 -15.52 -0.80 6.93
C PRO A 50 -15.08 -1.62 5.70
N GLN A 51 -14.40 -1.00 4.75
CA GLN A 51 -13.84 -1.70 3.59
C GLN A 51 -12.80 -2.76 3.99
N PHE A 52 -11.99 -2.49 5.00
CA PHE A 52 -10.98 -3.42 5.51
C PHE A 52 -11.63 -4.60 6.25
N THR A 53 -12.61 -4.33 7.11
CA THR A 53 -13.41 -5.38 7.78
C THR A 53 -14.15 -6.25 6.76
N PHE A 54 -14.67 -5.66 5.67
CA PHE A 54 -15.29 -6.39 4.59
C PHE A 54 -14.29 -7.28 3.82
N ILE A 55 -13.06 -6.82 3.59
CA ILE A 55 -11.99 -7.62 3.00
C ILE A 55 -11.64 -8.81 3.90
N ALA A 56 -11.66 -8.63 5.23
CA ALA A 56 -11.39 -9.72 6.17
C ALA A 56 -12.47 -10.82 6.13
N SER A 57 -13.72 -10.49 5.77
CA SER A 57 -14.86 -11.42 5.89
C SER A 57 -14.99 -12.47 4.78
N HIS A 58 -14.22 -12.36 3.69
CA HIS A 58 -14.27 -13.28 2.55
C HIS A 58 -12.87 -13.63 2.02
N LEU A 59 -12.76 -14.74 1.29
CA LEU A 59 -11.51 -15.14 0.65
C LEU A 59 -11.19 -14.19 -0.51
N ASN A 60 -10.04 -13.52 -0.45
CA ASN A 60 -9.54 -12.63 -1.50
C ASN A 60 -8.01 -12.48 -1.42
N ASP A 61 -7.44 -11.96 -2.50
CA ASP A 61 -6.03 -11.58 -2.64
C ASP A 61 -5.74 -10.11 -2.26
N ASP A 62 -6.78 -9.33 -1.92
CA ASP A 62 -6.60 -7.95 -1.44
C ASP A 62 -6.02 -7.94 -0.02
N SER A 63 -6.43 -8.88 0.83
CA SER A 63 -5.91 -9.06 2.19
C SER A 63 -4.39 -9.31 2.21
N SER A 64 -3.88 -10.16 1.32
CA SER A 64 -2.44 -10.43 1.18
C SER A 64 -1.67 -9.23 0.62
N ALA A 65 -2.27 -8.48 -0.30
CA ALA A 65 -1.68 -7.26 -0.86
C ALA A 65 -1.52 -6.17 0.21
N ILE A 66 -2.55 -5.95 1.03
CA ILE A 66 -2.52 -4.94 2.11
C ILE A 66 -1.53 -5.35 3.20
N PHE A 67 -1.56 -6.63 3.61
CA PHE A 67 -0.65 -7.17 4.61
C PHE A 67 0.82 -7.04 4.19
N SER A 68 1.17 -7.55 3.02
CA SER A 68 2.56 -7.55 2.54
C SER A 68 3.11 -6.14 2.35
N ALA A 69 2.32 -5.21 1.80
CA ALA A 69 2.70 -3.81 1.68
C ALA A 69 2.90 -3.15 3.05
N THR A 70 2.00 -3.40 4.01
CA THR A 70 2.11 -2.88 5.38
C THR A 70 3.37 -3.39 6.07
N MET A 71 3.65 -4.70 5.95
CA MET A 71 4.86 -5.32 6.49
C MET A 71 6.13 -4.70 5.88
N LEU A 72 6.13 -4.45 4.56
CA LEU A 72 7.23 -3.78 3.88
C LEU A 72 7.44 -2.35 4.38
N PHE A 73 6.38 -1.55 4.48
CA PHE A 73 6.49 -0.19 5.03
C PHE A 73 6.96 -0.18 6.50
N ALA A 74 6.53 -1.14 7.31
CA ALA A 74 7.05 -1.31 8.67
C ALA A 74 8.56 -1.63 8.67
N ALA A 75 9.04 -2.45 7.73
CA ALA A 75 10.47 -2.71 7.55
C ALA A 75 11.23 -1.44 7.12
N LEU A 76 10.66 -0.64 6.21
CA LEU A 76 11.24 0.64 5.80
C LEU A 76 11.33 1.64 6.96
N ILE A 77 10.36 1.66 7.86
CA ILE A 77 10.41 2.46 9.10
C ILE A 77 11.60 2.05 9.96
N LEU A 78 11.87 0.75 10.14
CA LEU A 78 13.04 0.28 10.90
C LEU A 78 14.36 0.72 10.26
N ILE A 79 14.47 0.65 8.93
CA ILE A 79 15.64 1.14 8.18
C ILE A 79 15.78 2.65 8.33
N TYR A 80 14.67 3.39 8.22
CA TYR A 80 14.62 4.82 8.54
C TYR A 80 15.02 5.09 10.00
N GLN A 81 14.87 4.19 10.95
CA GLN A 81 15.37 4.41 12.31
C GLN A 81 16.83 4.02 12.52
N ARG A 82 17.56 3.70 11.44
CA ARG A 82 18.92 3.16 11.47
C ARG A 82 19.03 1.88 12.31
N ARG A 83 17.94 1.12 12.44
CA ARG A 83 17.93 -0.17 13.11
C ARG A 83 18.35 -1.27 12.11
N THR A 84 19.54 -1.16 11.51
CA THR A 84 20.04 -2.10 10.48
C THR A 84 20.64 -3.37 11.08
N LYS A 85 19.87 -4.05 11.95
CA LYS A 85 20.24 -5.35 12.51
C LYS A 85 19.89 -6.48 11.52
N LEU A 86 20.45 -7.67 11.76
CA LEU A 86 20.17 -8.84 10.93
C LEU A 86 18.66 -9.16 10.87
N SER A 87 17.96 -9.04 11.99
CA SER A 87 16.51 -9.23 12.06
C SER A 87 15.74 -8.29 11.12
N THR A 88 16.19 -7.04 10.97
CA THR A 88 15.57 -6.06 10.06
C THR A 88 15.80 -6.41 8.60
N ILE A 89 16.98 -6.96 8.26
CA ILE A 89 17.28 -7.42 6.90
C ILE A 89 16.45 -8.66 6.56
N VAL A 90 16.33 -9.61 7.50
CA VAL A 90 15.46 -10.78 7.36
C VAL A 90 14.01 -10.35 7.16
N PHE A 91 13.53 -9.45 8.02
CA PHE A 91 12.18 -8.91 7.95
C PHE A 91 11.91 -8.16 6.64
N LEU A 92 12.87 -7.35 6.16
CA LEU A 92 12.78 -6.68 4.86
C LEU A 92 12.69 -7.68 3.71
N GLY A 93 13.57 -8.68 3.67
CA GLY A 93 13.61 -9.69 2.60
C GLY A 93 12.30 -10.47 2.53
N LEU A 94 11.82 -10.98 3.67
CA LEU A 94 10.52 -11.66 3.75
C LEU A 94 9.38 -10.76 3.25
N SER A 95 9.38 -9.48 3.64
CA SER A 95 8.36 -8.51 3.20
C SER A 95 8.37 -8.31 1.68
N VAL A 96 9.55 -8.17 1.07
CA VAL A 96 9.69 -8.04 -0.39
C VAL A 96 9.19 -9.30 -1.10
N GLY A 97 9.58 -10.49 -0.63
CA GLY A 97 9.10 -11.76 -1.18
C GLY A 97 7.57 -11.89 -1.12
N LEU A 98 6.97 -11.51 0.01
CA LEU A 98 5.52 -11.54 0.20
C LEU A 98 4.79 -10.56 -0.73
N VAL A 99 5.35 -9.37 -0.96
CA VAL A 99 4.80 -8.42 -1.94
C VAL A 99 4.82 -9.03 -3.34
N LEU A 100 5.91 -9.71 -3.72
CA LEU A 100 6.04 -10.32 -5.05
C LEU A 100 5.00 -11.40 -5.32
N VAL A 101 4.70 -12.26 -4.33
CA VAL A 101 3.72 -13.35 -4.51
C VAL A 101 2.27 -12.94 -4.27
N SER A 102 2.01 -11.83 -3.56
CA SER A 102 0.66 -11.45 -3.13
C SER A 102 -0.28 -11.05 -4.28
N LYS A 103 -0.01 -9.90 -4.91
CA LYS A 103 -0.84 -9.30 -5.96
C LYS A 103 -0.06 -8.23 -6.71
N LEU A 104 -0.29 -8.12 -8.02
CA LEU A 104 0.37 -7.11 -8.86
C LEU A 104 0.10 -5.67 -8.41
N SER A 105 -1.04 -5.40 -7.75
CA SER A 105 -1.32 -4.07 -7.19
C SER A 105 -0.46 -3.73 -5.96
N ALA A 106 0.07 -4.72 -5.26
CA ALA A 106 1.03 -4.51 -4.17
C ALA A 106 2.41 -4.15 -4.70
N TRP A 107 2.78 -4.60 -5.91
CA TRP A 107 4.11 -4.32 -6.48
C TRP A 107 4.39 -2.83 -6.68
N LEU A 108 3.33 -2.01 -6.72
CA LEU A 108 3.42 -0.57 -6.80
C LEU A 108 4.18 0.04 -5.60
N VAL A 109 4.32 -0.67 -4.48
CA VAL A 109 5.13 -0.19 -3.34
C VAL A 109 6.63 -0.45 -3.50
N LEU A 110 7.05 -1.33 -4.42
CA LEU A 110 8.45 -1.74 -4.59
C LEU A 110 9.38 -0.60 -5.06
N PRO A 111 9.00 0.30 -6.00
CA PRO A 111 9.84 1.43 -6.37
C PRO A 111 10.17 2.34 -5.18
N THR A 112 9.16 2.65 -4.35
CA THR A 112 9.37 3.42 -3.12
C THR A 112 10.27 2.69 -2.15
N ALA A 113 10.08 1.38 -1.97
CA ALA A 113 10.92 0.56 -1.10
C ALA A 113 12.38 0.52 -1.58
N GLY A 114 12.62 0.40 -2.88
CA GLY A 114 13.94 0.47 -3.49
C GLY A 114 14.63 1.81 -3.23
N LEU A 115 13.92 2.92 -3.45
CA LEU A 115 14.45 4.27 -3.16
C LEU A 115 14.74 4.45 -1.67
N ALA A 116 13.82 4.04 -0.78
CA ALA A 116 14.02 4.12 0.66
C ALA A 116 15.21 3.28 1.11
N PHE A 117 15.38 2.07 0.55
CA PHE A 117 16.55 1.24 0.80
C PHE A 117 17.84 1.95 0.39
N LEU A 118 17.93 2.47 -0.84
CA LEU A 118 19.12 3.16 -1.33
C LEU A 118 19.50 4.39 -0.48
N LEU A 119 18.49 5.15 -0.02
CA LEU A 119 18.72 6.39 0.73
C LEU A 119 19.07 6.15 2.20
N PHE A 120 18.40 5.21 2.86
CA PHE A 120 18.46 5.04 4.32
C PHE A 120 19.22 3.81 4.79
N PHE A 121 19.42 2.79 3.94
CA PHE A 121 20.14 1.59 4.33
C PHE A 121 21.64 1.87 4.45
N ARG A 122 22.17 1.70 5.66
CA ARG A 122 23.59 1.93 5.97
C ARG A 122 24.10 0.75 6.80
N ILE A 123 25.09 0.05 6.25
CA ILE A 123 25.82 -1.05 6.90
C ILE A 123 27.32 -0.95 6.60
N GLU A 124 28.14 -1.46 7.51
CA GLU A 124 29.60 -1.56 7.35
C GLU A 124 29.95 -2.37 6.10
N LYS A 125 30.94 -1.92 5.31
CA LYS A 125 31.36 -2.56 4.05
C LYS A 125 31.57 -4.07 4.18
N LYS A 126 32.19 -4.52 5.27
CA LYS A 126 32.46 -5.95 5.55
C LYS A 126 31.20 -6.80 5.65
N ARG A 127 30.05 -6.20 5.99
CA ARG A 127 28.77 -6.89 6.17
C ARG A 127 27.90 -6.87 4.91
N TRP A 128 28.30 -6.19 3.82
CA TRP A 128 27.47 -6.06 2.62
C TRP A 128 27.12 -7.40 1.98
N LEU A 129 28.12 -8.26 1.76
CA LEU A 129 27.92 -9.55 1.13
C LEU A 129 27.00 -10.47 1.96
N PRO A 130 27.28 -10.75 3.26
CA PRO A 130 26.40 -11.63 4.04
C PRO A 130 24.99 -11.05 4.22
N CYS A 131 24.86 -9.73 4.44
CA CYS A 131 23.55 -9.09 4.53
C CYS A 131 22.77 -9.14 3.21
N GLY A 132 23.45 -8.96 2.07
CA GLY A 132 22.85 -9.08 0.74
C GLY A 132 22.38 -10.50 0.45
N LEU A 133 23.19 -11.51 0.76
CA LEU A 133 22.81 -12.92 0.61
C LEU A 133 21.59 -13.28 1.47
N ILE A 134 21.55 -12.81 2.72
CA ILE A 134 20.39 -13.04 3.60
C ILE A 134 19.16 -12.33 3.07
N LEU A 135 19.28 -11.10 2.58
CA LEU A 135 18.16 -10.38 1.97
C LEU A 135 17.59 -11.16 0.78
N ILE A 136 18.45 -11.65 -0.11
CA ILE A 136 18.05 -12.45 -1.29
C ILE A 136 17.40 -13.76 -0.84
N ALA A 137 18.03 -14.50 0.07
CA ALA A 137 17.51 -15.77 0.57
C ALA A 137 16.13 -15.60 1.20
N MET A 138 15.94 -14.57 2.03
CA MET A 138 14.67 -14.27 2.67
C MET A 138 13.62 -13.76 1.69
N THR A 139 14.03 -13.05 0.62
CA THR A 139 13.14 -12.68 -0.48
C THR A 139 12.64 -13.91 -1.22
N ILE A 140 13.53 -14.87 -1.52
CA ILE A 140 13.15 -16.15 -2.14
C ILE A 140 12.18 -16.90 -1.23
N ILE A 141 12.51 -17.08 0.06
CA ILE A 141 11.65 -17.76 1.05
C ILE A 141 10.28 -17.07 1.18
N GLY A 142 10.24 -15.74 1.17
CA GLY A 142 9.00 -14.97 1.28
C GLY A 142 8.07 -15.07 0.07
N GLY A 143 8.52 -15.64 -1.05
CA GLY A 143 7.71 -15.78 -2.27
C GLY A 143 8.37 -15.27 -3.55
N GLY A 144 9.61 -14.76 -3.47
CA GLY A 144 10.36 -14.30 -4.65
C GLY A 144 10.63 -15.39 -5.67
N TRP A 145 10.60 -16.67 -5.26
CA TRP A 145 10.70 -17.82 -6.17
C TRP A 145 9.58 -17.86 -7.22
N TRP A 146 8.42 -17.27 -6.94
CA TRP A 146 7.26 -17.27 -7.84
C TRP A 146 7.57 -16.63 -9.20
N LEU A 147 8.42 -15.59 -9.23
CA LEU A 147 8.87 -14.98 -10.48
C LEU A 147 9.68 -15.96 -11.33
N LEU A 148 10.63 -16.66 -10.69
CA LEU A 148 11.48 -17.63 -11.36
C LEU A 148 10.66 -18.83 -11.85
N PHE A 149 9.69 -19.27 -11.04
CA PHE A 149 8.75 -20.31 -11.42
C PHE A 149 7.93 -19.92 -12.65
N ASN A 150 7.41 -18.71 -12.71
CA ASN A 150 6.68 -18.26 -13.90
C ASN A 150 7.58 -18.11 -15.11
N MET A 151 8.81 -17.59 -14.95
CA MET A 151 9.78 -17.50 -16.04
C MET A 151 10.13 -18.88 -16.61
N SER A 152 10.23 -19.90 -15.76
CA SER A 152 10.54 -21.27 -16.22
C SER A 152 9.36 -21.93 -16.94
N HIS A 153 8.11 -21.58 -16.61
CA HIS A 153 6.91 -22.19 -17.22
C HIS A 153 6.38 -21.43 -18.43
N TYR A 154 6.49 -20.10 -18.42
CA TYR A 154 5.88 -19.23 -19.42
C TYR A 154 6.88 -18.54 -20.35
N GLY A 155 8.17 -18.67 -20.06
CA GLY A 155 9.25 -17.97 -20.75
C GLY A 155 9.78 -16.77 -19.95
N ILE A 156 11.05 -16.46 -20.14
CA ILE A 156 11.76 -15.38 -19.44
C ILE A 156 11.07 -14.02 -19.71
N ASP A 157 10.53 -13.86 -20.91
CA ASP A 157 9.82 -12.67 -21.39
C ASP A 157 8.36 -12.59 -20.93
N ASP A 158 7.77 -13.68 -20.42
CA ASP A 158 6.36 -13.73 -20.00
C ASP A 158 6.12 -14.24 -18.57
N PHE A 159 6.89 -13.73 -17.60
CA PHE A 159 6.71 -14.03 -16.17
C PHE A 159 5.32 -13.68 -15.59
N ARG A 160 4.46 -12.98 -16.36
CA ARG A 160 3.08 -12.60 -15.98
C ARG A 160 2.01 -13.44 -16.67
N ALA A 161 2.41 -14.41 -17.50
CA ALA A 161 1.52 -15.19 -18.36
C ALA A 161 0.57 -14.31 -19.22
N ARG A 162 1.04 -13.14 -19.69
CA ARG A 162 0.26 -12.21 -20.52
C ARG A 162 -0.02 -12.80 -21.90
N ASN A 163 0.93 -13.50 -22.50
CA ASN A 163 0.75 -14.09 -23.83
C ASN A 163 -0.30 -15.20 -23.76
N ILE A 164 -0.19 -16.05 -22.73
CA ILE A 164 -1.17 -17.09 -22.44
C ILE A 164 -2.55 -16.49 -22.15
N GLN A 165 -2.62 -15.44 -21.32
CA GLN A 165 -3.90 -14.74 -21.06
C GLN A 165 -4.51 -14.17 -22.33
N ARG A 166 -3.71 -13.59 -23.23
CA ARG A 166 -4.20 -13.05 -24.51
C ARG A 166 -4.73 -14.14 -25.44
N GLU A 167 -4.13 -15.32 -25.44
CA GLU A 167 -4.57 -16.44 -26.27
C GLU A 167 -5.81 -17.15 -25.72
N ILE A 168 -5.85 -17.38 -24.41
CA ILE A 168 -6.91 -18.16 -23.76
C ILE A 168 -8.14 -17.31 -23.41
N ALA A 169 -7.96 -16.05 -22.99
CA ALA A 169 -9.08 -15.22 -22.56
C ALA A 169 -10.19 -15.07 -23.62
N PRO A 170 -9.91 -14.91 -24.93
CA PRO A 170 -10.94 -14.88 -25.96
C PRO A 170 -11.75 -16.18 -26.05
N ARG A 171 -11.14 -17.34 -25.78
CA ARG A 171 -11.79 -18.67 -25.88
C ARG A 171 -12.71 -18.98 -24.71
N HIS A 172 -12.53 -18.31 -23.57
CA HIS A 172 -13.32 -18.53 -22.35
C HIS A 172 -14.11 -17.31 -21.88
N LYS A 173 -14.06 -16.19 -22.61
CA LYS A 173 -14.90 -15.04 -22.35
C LYS A 173 -16.35 -15.34 -22.76
N THR A 174 -17.21 -15.56 -21.76
CA THR A 174 -18.66 -15.69 -21.92
C THR A 174 -19.37 -14.35 -22.12
N LEU A 175 -18.74 -13.24 -21.73
CA LEU A 175 -19.24 -11.88 -21.97
C LEU A 175 -18.77 -11.38 -23.33
N LYS A 176 -19.71 -10.88 -24.17
CA LYS A 176 -19.40 -10.22 -25.45
C LYS A 176 -18.33 -9.14 -25.21
N ALA A 177 -17.33 -9.06 -26.09
CA ALA A 177 -16.14 -8.21 -26.00
C ALA A 177 -16.38 -6.68 -25.89
N PHE A 178 -17.64 -6.24 -25.71
CA PHE A 178 -18.06 -4.86 -25.72
C PHE A 178 -17.93 -4.11 -24.37
N GLN A 179 -17.45 -4.74 -23.29
CA GLN A 179 -17.36 -4.09 -21.96
C GLN A 179 -16.03 -4.34 -21.24
N GLY A 180 -14.92 -4.34 -21.98
CA GLY A 180 -13.57 -4.52 -21.43
C GLY A 180 -12.59 -3.52 -22.01
N ARG A 181 -13.01 -2.26 -22.12
CA ARG A 181 -12.10 -1.14 -22.38
C ARG A 181 -12.36 -0.12 -21.29
N GLY A 182 -11.29 0.32 -20.63
CA GLY A 182 -11.36 1.35 -19.60
C GLY A 182 -12.03 2.65 -20.09
N PHE A 183 -12.06 3.68 -19.25
CA PHE A 183 -12.67 4.98 -19.57
C PHE A 183 -12.22 5.56 -20.93
N ILE A 184 -11.03 5.21 -21.42
CA ILE A 184 -10.53 5.64 -22.73
C ILE A 184 -11.46 5.27 -23.90
N ALA A 185 -12.16 4.14 -23.85
CA ALA A 185 -13.10 3.77 -24.91
C ALA A 185 -14.37 4.60 -24.94
N HIS A 186 -14.65 5.31 -23.85
CA HIS A 186 -15.73 6.29 -23.76
C HIS A 186 -15.23 7.71 -24.08
N GLY A 187 -14.02 7.84 -24.65
CA GLY A 187 -13.37 9.12 -24.93
C GLY A 187 -12.81 9.83 -23.70
N ILE A 188 -12.81 9.15 -22.54
CA ILE A 188 -12.42 9.75 -21.26
C ILE A 188 -10.96 9.41 -20.94
N GLY A 189 -10.09 10.41 -21.10
CA GLY A 189 -8.66 10.29 -20.84
C GLY A 189 -8.28 10.41 -19.35
N PHE A 190 -7.00 10.16 -19.06
CA PHE A 190 -6.45 10.23 -17.70
C PHE A 190 -6.68 11.57 -17.00
N TYR A 191 -6.41 12.68 -17.69
CA TYR A 191 -6.62 14.03 -17.15
C TYR A 191 -8.10 14.30 -16.84
N GLN A 192 -9.01 13.84 -17.69
CA GLN A 192 -10.45 14.03 -17.50
C GLN A 192 -10.98 13.22 -16.31
N LEU A 193 -10.55 11.96 -16.20
CA LEU A 193 -10.98 11.09 -15.11
C LEU A 193 -10.41 11.51 -13.75
N GLY A 194 -9.09 11.72 -13.68
CA GLY A 194 -8.40 12.00 -12.43
C GLY A 194 -8.49 13.47 -12.00
N ILE A 195 -8.08 14.40 -12.87
CA ILE A 195 -7.92 15.83 -12.51
C ILE A 195 -9.24 16.59 -12.65
N ARG A 196 -9.95 16.42 -13.76
CA ARG A 196 -11.30 17.01 -13.91
C ARG A 196 -12.38 16.25 -13.13
N ASN A 197 -12.02 15.14 -12.47
CA ASN A 197 -12.89 14.35 -11.62
C ASN A 197 -14.22 13.96 -12.30
N HIS A 198 -14.13 13.47 -13.55
CA HIS A 198 -15.29 13.03 -14.32
C HIS A 198 -16.18 12.07 -13.50
N ASP A 199 -17.49 12.31 -13.50
CA ASP A 199 -18.50 11.57 -12.72
C ASP A 199 -18.15 11.37 -11.24
N ASN A 200 -17.43 12.33 -10.66
CA ASN A 200 -16.95 12.27 -9.29
C ASN A 200 -16.11 11.01 -9.00
N PHE A 201 -15.31 10.55 -9.97
CA PHE A 201 -14.46 9.37 -9.88
C PHE A 201 -13.59 9.34 -8.61
N VAL A 202 -12.95 10.45 -8.25
CA VAL A 202 -12.10 10.56 -7.06
C VAL A 202 -12.94 10.40 -5.80
N GLY A 203 -14.07 11.09 -5.71
CA GLY A 203 -14.99 10.97 -4.57
C GLY A 203 -15.58 9.58 -4.42
N ALA A 204 -15.97 8.94 -5.53
CA ALA A 204 -16.46 7.57 -5.58
C ALA A 204 -15.37 6.57 -5.15
N SER A 205 -14.13 6.77 -5.61
CA SER A 205 -12.99 5.93 -5.24
C SER A 205 -12.64 6.04 -3.76
N ILE A 206 -12.67 7.25 -3.19
CA ILE A 206 -12.46 7.45 -1.75
C ILE A 206 -13.59 6.81 -0.94
N LYS A 207 -14.85 7.04 -1.31
CA LYS A 207 -16.00 6.40 -0.65
C LYS A 207 -15.89 4.87 -0.71
N SER A 208 -15.45 4.33 -1.84
CA SER A 208 -15.20 2.89 -2.00
C SER A 208 -14.02 2.41 -1.16
N ALA A 209 -12.95 3.19 -1.01
CA ALA A 209 -11.83 2.85 -0.13
C ALA A 209 -12.25 2.82 1.36
N ILE A 210 -13.24 3.64 1.74
CA ILE A 210 -13.78 3.68 3.10
C ILE A 210 -14.79 2.57 3.36
N GLY A 211 -15.77 2.39 2.45
CA GLY A 211 -16.74 1.32 2.58
C GLY A 211 -17.98 1.44 1.69
N HIS A 212 -17.82 1.72 0.39
CA HIS A 212 -18.90 1.52 -0.58
C HIS A 212 -18.84 0.06 -1.05
N LEU A 213 -19.46 -0.83 -0.25
CA LEU A 213 -19.21 -2.26 -0.27
C LEU A 213 -19.93 -2.98 -1.42
N GLY A 214 -19.48 -4.21 -1.68
CA GLY A 214 -19.94 -5.02 -2.81
C GLY A 214 -19.53 -4.39 -4.15
N TRP A 215 -20.39 -4.54 -5.16
CA TRP A 215 -20.22 -3.87 -6.46
C TRP A 215 -20.76 -2.43 -6.42
N LEU A 216 -20.37 -1.64 -5.41
CA LEU A 216 -20.84 -0.27 -5.17
C LEU A 216 -22.36 -0.16 -4.95
N GLN A 217 -22.94 -1.18 -4.32
CA GLN A 217 -24.39 -1.25 -4.03
C GLN A 217 -24.70 -0.88 -2.58
N LEU A 218 -23.77 -1.16 -1.66
CA LEU A 218 -23.97 -0.99 -0.23
C LEU A 218 -23.28 0.28 0.25
N ARG A 219 -24.07 1.33 0.46
CA ARG A 219 -23.60 2.63 0.97
C ARG A 219 -23.66 2.68 2.48
N LEU A 220 -22.68 3.33 3.08
CA LEU A 220 -22.66 3.59 4.52
C LEU A 220 -23.36 4.91 4.83
N SER A 221 -23.63 5.13 6.11
CA SER A 221 -24.12 6.42 6.60
C SER A 221 -23.04 7.50 6.39
N PRO A 222 -23.40 8.74 6.01
CA PRO A 222 -22.45 9.87 5.88
C PRO A 222 -21.51 10.04 7.08
N VAL A 223 -22.01 9.79 8.29
CA VAL A 223 -21.24 9.91 9.54
C VAL A 223 -20.02 8.98 9.55
N GLN A 224 -20.15 7.78 8.98
CA GLN A 224 -19.07 6.77 8.97
C GLN A 224 -17.93 7.17 8.02
N TYR A 225 -18.17 8.01 7.02
CA TYR A 225 -17.12 8.50 6.13
C TYR A 225 -16.30 9.64 6.73
N THR A 226 -16.90 10.43 7.61
CA THR A 226 -16.32 11.65 8.21
C THR A 226 -14.93 11.45 8.83
N PRO A 227 -14.69 10.46 9.72
CA PRO A 227 -13.37 10.30 10.34
C PRO A 227 -12.28 9.98 9.31
N TYR A 228 -12.60 9.23 8.25
CA TYR A 228 -11.64 8.86 7.22
C TYR A 228 -11.37 9.98 6.22
N TYR A 229 -12.36 10.85 5.96
CA TYR A 229 -12.10 12.10 5.25
C TYR A 229 -11.14 13.00 6.04
N ALA A 230 -11.32 13.11 7.36
CA ALA A 230 -10.41 13.87 8.21
C ALA A 230 -8.98 13.32 8.14
N VAL A 231 -8.80 11.99 8.19
CA VAL A 231 -7.48 11.34 8.03
C VAL A 231 -6.81 11.74 6.71
N LEU A 232 -7.54 11.67 5.59
CA LEU A 232 -7.01 12.04 4.27
C LEU A 232 -6.65 13.52 4.18
N ILE A 233 -7.56 14.40 4.60
CA ILE A 233 -7.38 15.86 4.54
C ILE A 233 -6.20 16.28 5.41
N LEU A 234 -6.13 15.81 6.66
CA LEU A 234 -5.07 16.17 7.58
C LEU A 234 -3.70 15.64 7.15
N ALA A 235 -3.63 14.45 6.54
CA ALA A 235 -2.39 13.93 5.97
C ALA A 235 -1.86 14.81 4.82
N VAL A 236 -2.76 15.24 3.93
CA VAL A 236 -2.42 16.13 2.80
C VAL A 236 -1.99 17.50 3.32
N LEU A 237 -2.77 18.12 4.21
CA LEU A 237 -2.46 19.42 4.79
C LEU A 237 -1.11 19.40 5.51
N TYR A 238 -0.85 18.36 6.32
CA TYR A 238 0.44 18.20 6.98
C TYR A 238 1.59 18.15 5.99
N TYR A 239 1.49 17.33 4.95
CA TYR A 239 2.59 17.18 4.00
C TYR A 239 2.86 18.48 3.23
N LEU A 240 1.80 19.19 2.80
CA LEU A 240 1.94 20.50 2.15
C LEU A 240 2.60 21.53 3.07
N MET A 241 2.19 21.59 4.34
CA MET A 241 2.80 22.46 5.34
C MET A 241 4.26 22.07 5.61
N ARG A 242 4.58 20.77 5.62
CA ARG A 242 5.95 20.26 5.79
C ARG A 242 6.85 20.68 4.62
N VAL A 243 6.35 20.57 3.38
CA VAL A 243 7.06 21.06 2.18
C VAL A 243 7.35 22.55 2.32
N LEU A 244 6.34 23.36 2.62
CA LEU A 244 6.50 24.81 2.81
C LEU A 244 7.53 25.14 3.91
N PHE A 245 7.41 24.51 5.07
CA PHE A 245 8.31 24.72 6.21
C PHE A 245 9.77 24.39 5.86
N VAL A 246 10.01 23.25 5.22
CA VAL A 246 11.36 22.83 4.80
C VAL A 246 11.90 23.74 3.70
N SER A 247 11.07 24.19 2.75
CA SER A 247 11.48 25.14 1.72
C SER A 247 11.93 26.47 2.32
N VAL A 248 11.19 27.01 3.30
CA VAL A 248 11.57 28.25 4.00
C VAL A 248 12.87 28.07 4.78
N ARG A 249 13.02 26.97 5.53
CA ARG A 249 14.23 26.67 6.32
C ARG A 249 15.46 26.42 5.45
N CYS A 250 15.28 25.80 4.29
CA CYS A 250 16.33 25.63 3.29
C CYS A 250 16.78 26.97 2.72
N TRP A 251 15.83 27.86 2.41
CA TRP A 251 16.11 29.22 1.96
C TRP A 251 16.84 30.06 3.01
N THR A 252 16.45 29.95 4.28
CA THR A 252 17.07 30.72 5.38
C THR A 252 18.39 30.11 5.89
N GLY A 253 18.83 28.97 5.36
CA GLY A 253 20.04 28.28 5.80
C GLY A 253 19.93 27.63 7.19
N MET A 254 18.74 27.55 7.78
CA MET A 254 18.50 27.01 9.13
C MET A 254 18.08 25.54 9.13
N GLN A 255 18.48 24.79 8.11
CA GLN A 255 18.01 23.43 7.87
C GLN A 255 18.85 22.39 8.63
N GLU A 256 18.23 21.66 9.56
CA GLU A 256 18.90 20.58 10.28
C GLU A 256 18.94 19.27 9.47
N ALA A 257 20.02 18.49 9.65
CA ALA A 257 20.20 17.22 8.94
C ALA A 257 19.14 16.16 9.32
N THR A 258 18.72 16.15 10.59
CA THR A 258 17.64 15.30 11.13
C THR A 258 16.30 15.61 10.45
N ASP A 259 15.98 16.89 10.29
CA ASP A 259 14.74 17.36 9.66
C ASP A 259 14.70 17.06 8.16
N THR A 260 15.82 17.27 7.46
CA THR A 260 15.97 16.88 6.05
C THR A 260 15.76 15.39 5.87
N ARG A 261 16.37 14.58 6.74
CA ARG A 261 16.25 13.13 6.70
C ARG A 261 14.81 12.66 6.90
N ARG A 262 14.09 13.26 7.86
CA ARG A 262 12.67 13.00 8.10
C ARG A 262 11.81 13.43 6.90
N PHE A 263 12.08 14.60 6.34
CA PHE A 263 11.37 15.13 5.17
C PHE A 263 11.52 14.24 3.94
N ILE A 264 12.74 13.73 3.66
CA ILE A 264 12.97 12.79 2.56
C ILE A 264 12.13 11.52 2.78
N PHE A 265 12.10 10.98 3.99
CA PHE A 265 11.31 9.78 4.28
C PHE A 265 9.80 10.03 4.11
N GLU A 266 9.27 11.11 4.67
CA GLU A 266 7.87 11.51 4.51
C GLU A 266 7.51 11.77 3.05
N THR A 267 8.45 12.32 2.26
CA THR A 267 8.29 12.53 0.81
C THR A 267 8.22 11.21 0.05
N LEU A 268 8.97 10.18 0.44
CA LEU A 268 8.82 8.84 -0.14
C LEU A 268 7.45 8.23 0.19
N LEU A 269 6.95 8.44 1.42
CA LEU A 269 5.61 7.97 1.81
C LEU A 269 4.50 8.67 1.01
N ALA A 270 4.58 10.01 0.88
CA ALA A 270 3.67 10.78 0.04
C ALA A 270 3.77 10.36 -1.44
N GLY A 271 4.98 10.14 -1.94
CA GLY A 271 5.24 9.64 -3.29
C GLY A 271 4.61 8.27 -3.54
N ALA A 272 4.66 7.34 -2.57
CA ALA A 272 3.97 6.06 -2.67
C ALA A 272 2.45 6.22 -2.76
N ILE A 273 1.87 7.12 -1.97
CA ILE A 273 0.43 7.39 -1.97
C ILE A 273 0.00 7.92 -3.35
N VAL A 274 0.71 8.92 -3.85
CA VAL A 274 0.46 9.52 -5.18
C VAL A 274 0.64 8.48 -6.28
N PHE A 275 1.73 7.71 -6.26
CA PHE A 275 2.00 6.69 -7.26
C PHE A 275 0.91 5.61 -7.31
N GLN A 276 0.44 5.16 -6.14
CA GLN A 276 -0.68 4.22 -6.06
C GLN A 276 -1.96 4.80 -6.69
N ALA A 277 -2.29 6.07 -6.39
CA ALA A 277 -3.46 6.74 -6.93
C ALA A 277 -3.38 6.94 -8.46
N LEU A 278 -2.19 7.30 -8.97
CA LEU A 278 -1.94 7.45 -10.41
C LEU A 278 -2.05 6.09 -11.12
N ALA A 279 -1.45 5.04 -10.58
CA ALA A 279 -1.51 3.70 -11.15
C ALA A 279 -2.94 3.12 -11.14
N TYR A 280 -3.68 3.37 -10.06
CA TYR A 280 -5.11 3.03 -9.97
C TYR A 280 -5.95 3.77 -11.03
N THR A 281 -5.71 5.07 -11.22
CA THR A 281 -6.38 5.86 -12.27
C THR A 281 -6.01 5.35 -13.66
N TYR A 282 -4.73 5.07 -13.92
CA TYR A 282 -4.25 4.50 -15.17
C TYR A 282 -4.97 3.18 -15.50
N ARG A 283 -5.11 2.30 -14.52
CA ARG A 283 -5.82 1.02 -14.69
C ARG A 283 -7.29 1.23 -15.08
N ASN A 284 -7.99 2.16 -14.43
CA ASN A 284 -9.38 2.47 -14.77
C ASN A 284 -9.53 3.08 -16.17
N VAL A 285 -8.54 3.87 -16.61
CA VAL A 285 -8.55 4.50 -17.95
C VAL A 285 -8.27 3.49 -19.06
N TYR A 286 -7.23 2.68 -18.91
CA TYR A 286 -6.68 1.89 -20.02
C TYR A 286 -6.95 0.39 -19.97
N GLN A 287 -7.35 -0.15 -18.81
CA GLN A 287 -7.60 -1.59 -18.66
C GLN A 287 -9.09 -1.83 -18.47
N ASP A 288 -9.58 -1.68 -17.25
CA ASP A 288 -10.97 -2.01 -16.89
C ASP A 288 -11.52 -0.96 -15.92
N ILE A 289 -12.76 -0.55 -16.15
CA ILE A 289 -13.50 0.33 -15.22
C ILE A 289 -13.88 -0.50 -14.00
N GLN A 290 -13.22 -0.23 -12.88
CA GLN A 290 -13.48 -0.93 -11.62
C GLN A 290 -14.09 0.00 -10.58
N VAL A 291 -13.58 1.23 -10.47
CA VAL A 291 -13.97 2.24 -9.46
C VAL A 291 -14.04 1.63 -8.04
N GLN A 292 -13.10 0.73 -7.71
CA GLN A 292 -12.99 0.07 -6.41
C GLN A 292 -11.79 0.61 -5.63
N GLY A 293 -12.06 1.35 -4.56
CA GLY A 293 -11.04 1.99 -3.73
C GLY A 293 -10.18 1.04 -2.90
N LYS A 294 -10.54 -0.25 -2.83
CA LYS A 294 -9.74 -1.28 -2.12
C LYS A 294 -8.30 -1.38 -2.62
N TYR A 295 -8.05 -1.07 -3.89
CA TYR A 295 -6.69 -1.05 -4.46
C TYR A 295 -5.82 0.09 -3.92
N LEU A 296 -6.38 1.04 -3.19
CA LEU A 296 -5.66 2.11 -2.50
C LEU A 296 -5.30 1.72 -1.05
N LEU A 297 -5.77 0.60 -0.52
CA LEU A 297 -5.46 0.20 0.86
C LEU A 297 -4.02 -0.26 1.11
N PRO A 298 -3.22 -0.75 0.14
CA PRO A 298 -1.81 -1.09 0.37
C PRO A 298 -0.92 0.07 0.88
N ILE A 299 -1.34 1.33 0.68
CA ILE A 299 -0.64 2.53 1.16
C ILE A 299 -1.18 3.07 2.49
N ILE A 300 -1.98 2.28 3.23
CA ILE A 300 -2.64 2.72 4.46
C ILE A 300 -1.65 3.12 5.56
N LEU A 301 -0.56 2.37 5.75
CA LEU A 301 0.46 2.71 6.76
C LEU A 301 1.17 4.03 6.43
N PRO A 302 1.66 4.28 5.19
CA PRO A 302 2.12 5.61 4.77
C PRO A 302 1.12 6.74 5.08
N LEU A 303 -0.17 6.53 4.77
CA LEU A 303 -1.21 7.53 5.01
C LEU A 303 -1.37 7.82 6.51
N LEU A 304 -1.42 6.78 7.34
CA LEU A 304 -1.54 6.90 8.79
C LEU A 304 -0.33 7.59 9.41
N VAL A 305 0.89 7.34 8.91
CA VAL A 305 2.11 8.04 9.35
C VAL A 305 1.99 9.55 9.10
N LEU A 306 1.58 9.98 7.90
CA LEU A 306 1.43 11.40 7.59
C LEU A 306 0.30 12.06 8.38
N PHE A 307 -0.83 11.37 8.54
CA PHE A 307 -1.95 11.83 9.37
C PHE A 307 -1.55 12.03 10.83
N LEU A 308 -0.91 11.04 11.46
CA LEU A 308 -0.54 11.12 12.88
C LEU A 308 0.65 12.07 13.11
N ALA A 309 1.46 12.33 12.07
CA ALA A 309 2.45 13.40 12.12
C ALA A 309 1.78 14.78 12.21
N ALA A 310 0.64 14.98 11.54
CA ALA A 310 -0.19 16.19 11.67
C ALA A 310 -0.65 16.40 13.12
N THR A 311 -1.23 15.37 13.72
CA THR A 311 -1.76 15.45 15.10
C THR A 311 -0.66 15.68 16.13
N ARG A 312 0.53 15.11 15.91
CA ARG A 312 1.70 15.37 16.76
C ARG A 312 2.13 16.84 16.73
N VAL A 313 2.13 17.48 15.56
CA VAL A 313 2.49 18.91 15.45
C VAL A 313 1.45 19.79 16.15
N MET A 314 0.15 19.48 15.98
CA MET A 314 -0.94 20.22 16.65
C MET A 314 -0.95 20.01 18.17
N GLY A 315 -0.53 18.84 18.67
CA GLY A 315 -0.49 18.56 20.11
C GLY A 315 0.65 19.23 20.87
N HIS A 316 1.65 19.78 20.18
CA HIS A 316 2.74 20.56 20.80
C HIS A 316 2.46 22.08 20.83
N THR A 317 1.30 22.52 20.31
CA THR A 317 0.90 23.93 20.24
C THR A 317 -0.15 24.32 21.29
N PHE A 318 -0.45 23.43 22.23
CA PHE A 318 -1.25 23.65 23.43
C PHE A 318 -0.48 23.18 24.66
#